data_AF-A0A143WPA6-F1
#
_entry.id   AF-A0A143WPA6-F1
#
_cell.length_a   1.000
_cell.length_b   1.000
_cell.length_c   1.000
_cell.angle_alpha   90.00
_cell.angle_beta   90.00
_cell.angle_gamma   90.00
#
_symmetry.space_group_name_H-M   'P 1'
#
loop_
_entity.id
_entity.type
_entity.pdbx_description
1 polymer ?
#
loop_
_entity_poly.entity_id
_entity_poly.type
_entity_poly.pdbx_seq_one_letter_code
_entity_poly.pdbx_strand_id
1 'polypeptide(L)'
;MGTVRLSDTLAHIRNCMAVHRRVARLRITSANVSLARTLNRAGFAPGFCIAHDLAAGGRQSRWLRLELRRAHASPAMLSLVPASRPGLRVHANAASLRPSVYCNGMAIISTTKGMMTGRLARRLGIGGEVVCHVL
;
A
#
# COMPACT_ATOMS: atom_id res chain seq x y z
N MET A 1 -13.66 2.16 19.46
CA MET A 1 -13.33 1.29 18.29
C MET A 1 -12.16 1.91 17.54
N GLY A 2 -11.00 1.25 17.51
CA GLY A 2 -9.79 1.80 16.90
C GLY A 2 -9.87 1.87 15.38
N THR A 3 -9.78 3.06 14.81
CA THR A 3 -9.66 3.28 13.36
C THR A 3 -8.28 2.82 12.91
N VAL A 4 -8.20 1.73 12.13
CA VAL A 4 -6.93 1.31 11.53
C VAL A 4 -6.48 2.38 10.54
N ARG A 5 -5.31 2.97 10.81
CA ARG A 5 -4.71 4.00 9.95
C ARG A 5 -3.89 3.33 8.85
N LEU A 6 -3.83 3.98 7.68
CA LEU A 6 -2.99 3.53 6.56
C LEU A 6 -1.51 3.45 6.96
N SER A 7 -1.03 4.38 7.80
CA SER A 7 0.33 4.36 8.36
C SER A 7 0.67 3.03 9.03
N ASP A 8 -0.26 2.50 9.83
CA ASP A 8 -0.04 1.28 10.62
C ASP A 8 -0.02 0.06 9.70
N THR A 9 -0.84 0.07 8.65
CA THR A 9 -0.87 -1.00 7.65
C THR A 9 0.41 -1.03 6.81
N LEU A 10 0.94 0.14 6.44
CA LEU A 10 2.21 0.25 5.72
C LEU A 10 3.38 -0.23 6.61
N ALA A 11 3.40 0.18 7.88
CA ALA A 11 4.38 -0.30 8.84
C ALA A 11 4.30 -1.83 9.03
N HIS A 12 3.10 -2.40 9.10
CA HIS A 12 2.92 -3.85 9.20
C HIS A 12 3.46 -4.60 7.98
N ILE A 13 3.19 -4.09 6.76
CA ILE A 13 3.73 -4.68 5.53
C ILE A 13 5.25 -4.62 5.54
N ARG A 14 5.83 -3.44 5.87
CA ARG A 14 7.29 -3.26 5.97
C ARG A 14 7.92 -4.24 6.96
N ASN A 15 7.31 -4.42 8.12
CA ASN A 15 7.79 -5.38 9.13
C ASN A 15 7.71 -6.82 8.60
N CYS A 16 6.62 -7.20 7.91
CA CYS A 16 6.51 -8.52 7.28
C CYS A 16 7.59 -8.77 6.22
N MET A 17 7.95 -7.73 5.44
CA MET A 17 9.04 -7.80 4.48
C MET A 17 10.40 -7.94 5.16
N ALA A 18 10.64 -7.20 6.24
CA ALA A 18 11.88 -7.25 7.01
C ALA A 18 12.14 -8.64 7.62
N VAL A 19 11.09 -9.36 8.03
CA VAL A 19 11.19 -10.74 8.53
C VAL A 19 11.00 -11.80 7.42
N HIS A 20 11.10 -11.42 6.14
CA HIS A 20 10.96 -12.31 4.98
C HIS A 20 9.70 -13.17 4.94
N ARG A 21 8.58 -12.68 5.51
CA ARG A 21 7.29 -13.36 5.40
C ARG A 21 6.78 -13.31 3.96
N ARG A 22 6.22 -14.43 3.50
CA ARG A 22 5.57 -14.52 2.18
C ARG A 22 4.23 -13.78 2.12
N VAL A 23 3.62 -13.54 3.28
CA VAL A 23 2.25 -13.06 3.40
C VAL A 23 2.16 -12.02 4.52
N ALA A 24 1.54 -10.88 4.23
CA ALA A 24 1.09 -9.92 5.23
C ALA A 24 -0.42 -10.09 5.49
N ARG A 25 -0.80 -10.13 6.77
CA ARG A 25 -2.21 -10.21 7.19
C ARG A 25 -2.70 -8.81 7.55
N LEU A 26 -3.64 -8.30 6.79
CA LEU A 26 -4.18 -6.95 6.96
C LEU A 26 -5.66 -7.00 7.33
N ARG A 27 -6.13 -5.97 8.04
CA ARG A 27 -7.57 -5.81 8.27
C ARG A 27 -8.28 -5.42 6.97
N ILE A 28 -9.49 -5.91 6.77
CA ILE A 28 -10.30 -5.55 5.60
C ILE A 28 -10.84 -4.13 5.79
N THR A 29 -10.31 -3.20 5.02
CA THR A 29 -10.83 -1.83 4.87
C THR A 29 -10.83 -1.48 3.39
N SER A 30 -11.71 -0.56 2.97
CA SER A 30 -11.73 -0.07 1.58
C SER A 30 -10.37 0.48 1.13
N ALA A 31 -9.68 1.17 2.04
CA ALA A 31 -8.34 1.69 1.84
C ALA A 31 -7.30 0.57 1.62
N ASN A 32 -7.29 -0.46 2.46
CA ASN A 32 -6.32 -1.56 2.36
C ASN A 32 -6.54 -2.41 1.10
N VAL A 33 -7.79 -2.63 0.73
CA VAL A 33 -8.13 -3.33 -0.52
C VAL A 33 -7.68 -2.52 -1.73
N SER A 34 -7.87 -1.19 -1.71
CA SER A 34 -7.42 -0.29 -2.78
C SER A 34 -5.90 -0.23 -2.88
N LEU A 35 -5.21 -0.23 -1.74
CA LEU A 35 -3.75 -0.30 -1.68
C LEU A 35 -3.24 -1.61 -2.27
N ALA A 36 -3.80 -2.76 -1.85
CA ALA A 36 -3.41 -4.07 -2.36
C ALA A 36 -3.62 -4.20 -3.88
N ARG A 37 -4.76 -3.71 -4.40
CA ARG A 37 -5.00 -3.63 -5.85
C ARG A 37 -3.95 -2.79 -6.58
N THR A 38 -3.59 -1.64 -6.01
CA THR A 38 -2.61 -0.73 -6.62
C THR A 38 -1.22 -1.36 -6.65
N LEU A 39 -0.81 -2.01 -5.55
CA LEU A 39 0.47 -2.73 -5.46
C LEU A 39 0.53 -3.91 -6.44
N ASN A 40 -0.57 -4.64 -6.61
CA ASN A 40 -0.64 -5.74 -7.57
C ASN A 40 -0.55 -5.24 -9.02
N ARG A 41 -1.33 -4.21 -9.38
CA ARG A 41 -1.27 -3.60 -10.72
C ARG A 41 0.10 -3.01 -11.06
N ALA A 42 0.82 -2.51 -10.06
CA ALA A 42 2.16 -1.98 -10.24
C ALA A 42 3.26 -3.06 -10.25
N GLY A 43 2.91 -4.34 -10.05
CA GLY A 43 3.86 -5.46 -10.09
C GLY A 43 4.66 -5.67 -8.80
N PHE A 44 4.31 -4.99 -7.71
CA PHE A 44 5.00 -5.11 -6.41
C PHE A 44 4.51 -6.28 -5.57
N ALA A 45 3.22 -6.64 -5.70
CA ALA A 45 2.61 -7.78 -5.02
C ALA A 45 2.12 -8.82 -6.04
N PRO A 46 2.53 -10.10 -5.95
CA PRO A 46 2.08 -11.14 -6.88
C PRO A 46 0.55 -11.30 -6.89
N GLY A 47 -0.08 -11.15 -5.73
CA GLY A 47 -1.51 -11.30 -5.57
C GLY A 47 -2.01 -10.81 -4.21
N PHE A 48 -3.33 -10.69 -4.11
CA PHE A 48 -4.02 -10.48 -2.84
C PHE A 48 -5.38 -11.20 -2.89
N CYS A 49 -5.85 -11.67 -1.73
CA CYS A 49 -7.16 -12.29 -1.60
C CYS A 49 -7.77 -12.02 -0.21
N ILE A 50 -9.08 -12.22 -0.08
CA ILE A 50 -9.75 -12.20 1.22
C ILE A 50 -9.69 -13.64 1.76
N ALA A 51 -9.01 -13.82 2.87
CA ALA A 51 -8.87 -15.10 3.55
C ALA A 51 -9.81 -15.15 4.76
N HIS A 52 -10.22 -16.38 5.09
CA HIS A 52 -11.11 -16.71 6.18
C HIS A 52 -10.38 -17.65 7.13
N ASP A 53 -10.26 -17.26 8.39
CA ASP A 53 -9.83 -18.16 9.46
C ASP A 53 -11.04 -18.49 10.35
N LEU A 54 -11.11 -19.75 10.78
CA LEU A 54 -11.95 -20.16 11.90
C LEU A 54 -11.31 -19.61 13.17
N ALA A 55 -11.89 -18.56 13.75
CA ALA A 55 -11.45 -18.09 15.05
C ALA A 55 -11.92 -19.06 16.14
N ALA A 56 -11.18 -19.12 17.25
CA ALA A 56 -11.60 -19.84 18.45
C ALA A 56 -13.00 -19.34 18.86
N GLY A 57 -13.98 -20.25 18.93
CA GLY A 57 -15.39 -19.93 19.20
C GLY A 57 -16.31 -19.92 17.97
N GLY A 58 -15.88 -20.43 16.80
CA GLY A 58 -16.75 -20.64 15.63
C GLY A 58 -17.08 -19.39 14.82
N ARG A 59 -16.56 -18.23 15.19
CA ARG A 59 -16.76 -16.97 14.46
C ARG A 59 -15.75 -16.88 13.31
N GLN A 60 -16.25 -16.78 12.08
CA GLN A 60 -15.38 -16.59 10.91
C GLN A 60 -14.72 -15.20 11.00
N SER A 61 -13.39 -15.18 11.10
CA SER A 61 -12.60 -13.95 11.01
C SER A 61 -12.12 -13.76 9.58
N ARG A 62 -12.43 -12.62 8.98
CA ARG A 62 -12.03 -12.28 7.61
C ARG A 62 -10.86 -11.30 7.65
N TRP A 63 -9.83 -11.58 6.86
CA TRP A 63 -8.66 -10.71 6.73
C TRP A 63 -8.19 -10.62 5.28
N LEU A 64 -7.50 -9.52 4.97
CA LEU A 64 -6.89 -9.31 3.66
C LEU A 64 -5.51 -9.94 3.66
N ARG A 65 -5.34 -10.96 2.81
CA ARG A 65 -4.07 -11.62 2.53
C ARG A 65 -3.37 -10.87 1.40
N LEU A 66 -2.21 -10.28 1.70
CA LEU A 66 -1.34 -9.68 0.68
C LEU A 66 -0.10 -10.55 0.50
N GLU A 67 0.15 -11.02 -0.72
CA GLU A 67 1.35 -11.78 -1.03
C GLU A 67 2.51 -10.83 -1.28
N LEU A 68 3.65 -11.12 -0.64
CA LEU A 68 4.85 -10.32 -0.74
C LEU A 68 5.86 -11.04 -1.63
N ARG A 69 6.37 -10.35 -2.65
CA ARG A 69 7.36 -10.93 -3.56
C ARG A 69 8.66 -11.18 -2.80
N ARG A 70 9.15 -12.42 -2.84
CA ARG A 70 10.50 -12.77 -2.37
C ARG A 70 11.45 -12.65 -3.55
N ALA A 71 12.41 -11.74 -3.49
CA ALA A 71 13.53 -11.78 -4.40
C ALA A 71 14.64 -12.61 -3.74
N HIS A 72 15.10 -13.65 -4.44
CA HIS A 72 16.30 -14.39 -4.06
C HIS A 72 17.48 -13.40 -4.07
N ALA A 73 18.28 -13.41 -2.99
CA ALA A 73 19.50 -12.62 -2.76
C ALA A 73 19.39 -11.14 -2.34
N SER A 74 18.27 -10.45 -2.57
CA SER A 74 18.00 -9.16 -1.93
C SER A 74 16.50 -8.97 -1.92
N PRO A 75 15.86 -8.62 -0.78
CA PRO A 75 14.50 -8.11 -0.89
C PRO A 75 14.59 -6.97 -1.88
N ALA A 76 13.83 -7.01 -2.99
CA ALA A 76 13.55 -5.80 -3.73
C ALA A 76 12.98 -4.87 -2.66
N MET A 77 13.82 -3.98 -2.14
CA MET A 77 13.64 -3.40 -0.82
C MET A 77 12.60 -2.30 -0.97
N LEU A 78 11.34 -2.71 -1.13
CA LEU A 78 10.18 -1.85 -1.07
C LEU A 78 10.22 -1.17 0.28
N SER A 79 10.86 -0.01 0.30
CA SER A 79 10.73 0.89 1.43
C SER A 79 9.41 1.59 1.22
N LEU A 80 8.36 1.05 1.83
CA LEU A 80 7.08 1.72 1.98
C LEU A 80 7.25 2.86 2.98
N VAL A 81 7.53 4.05 2.47
CA VAL A 81 7.71 5.25 3.29
C VAL A 81 6.38 6.01 3.31
N PRO A 82 5.70 6.12 4.47
CA PRO A 82 4.48 6.92 4.57
C PRO A 82 4.82 8.39 4.36
N ALA A 83 4.13 9.02 3.41
CA ALA A 83 4.30 10.44 3.07
C ALA A 83 3.32 11.31 3.86
N SER A 84 2.06 10.86 3.97
CA SER A 84 1.03 11.52 4.77
C SER A 84 0.97 10.93 6.18
N ARG A 85 0.97 11.80 7.19
CA ARG A 85 0.81 11.47 8.62
C ARG A 85 -0.37 12.28 9.18
N PRO A 86 -1.02 11.84 10.27
CA PRO A 86 -2.16 12.57 10.83
C PRO A 86 -1.88 14.05 11.14
N GLY A 87 -0.64 14.39 11.52
CA GLY A 87 -0.22 15.78 11.77
C GLY A 87 0.36 16.51 10.56
N LEU A 88 0.54 15.84 9.41
CA LEU A 88 1.05 16.44 8.17
C LEU A 88 0.48 15.70 6.97
N ARG A 89 -0.56 16.27 6.35
CA ARG A 89 -1.13 15.75 5.10
C ARG A 89 -0.41 16.38 3.92
N VAL A 90 0.09 15.54 3.02
CA VAL A 90 0.81 15.98 1.83
C VAL A 90 -0.12 15.85 0.62
N HIS A 91 -0.54 16.99 0.08
CA HIS A 91 -1.33 17.05 -1.14
C HIS A 91 -0.45 17.45 -2.32
N ALA A 92 -0.67 16.80 -3.47
CA ALA A 92 0.04 17.11 -4.69
C ALA A 92 -0.95 17.29 -5.85
N ASN A 93 -0.79 18.40 -6.56
CA ASN A 93 -1.50 18.67 -7.80
C ASN A 93 -0.91 17.82 -8.93
N ALA A 94 -1.71 17.52 -9.95
CA ALA A 94 -1.26 16.69 -11.08
C ALA A 94 0.05 17.22 -11.73
N ALA A 95 0.22 18.54 -11.80
CA ALA A 95 1.42 19.20 -12.30
C ALA A 95 2.63 19.10 -11.36
N SER A 96 2.41 18.98 -10.04
CA SER A 96 3.48 18.82 -9.05
C SER A 96 3.84 17.35 -8.79
N LEU A 97 3.12 16.40 -9.40
CA LEU A 97 3.49 14.99 -9.47
C LEU A 97 4.70 14.81 -10.40
N ARG A 98 5.86 15.26 -9.92
CA ARG A 98 7.14 14.89 -10.51
C ARG A 98 7.31 13.38 -10.37
N PRO A 99 7.99 12.71 -11.31
CA PRO A 99 8.58 11.40 -11.01
C PRO A 99 9.30 11.50 -9.67
N SER A 100 9.20 10.48 -8.82
CA SER A 100 9.87 10.45 -7.52
C SER A 100 11.31 10.98 -7.70
N VAL A 101 11.76 11.85 -6.79
CA VAL A 101 13.12 12.45 -6.82
C VAL A 101 14.20 11.35 -6.85
N TYR A 102 13.83 10.14 -6.42
CA TYR A 102 14.62 8.93 -6.60
C TYR A 102 14.19 8.23 -7.88
N CYS A 103 15.14 8.09 -8.81
CA CYS A 103 14.99 7.61 -10.19
C CYS A 103 14.28 6.25 -10.36
N ASN A 104 14.02 5.51 -9.28
CA ASN A 104 13.37 4.20 -9.28
C ASN A 104 12.11 4.10 -8.39
N GLY A 105 11.66 5.20 -7.76
CA GLY A 105 10.54 5.18 -6.82
C GLY A 105 9.16 5.44 -7.44
N MET A 106 8.11 4.83 -6.90
CA MET A 106 6.71 5.04 -7.26
C MET A 106 5.92 5.64 -6.10
N ALA A 107 5.25 6.78 -6.32
CA ALA A 107 4.30 7.33 -5.34
C ALA A 107 2.91 6.70 -5.50
N ILE A 108 2.24 6.41 -4.38
CA ILE A 108 0.82 6.03 -4.33
C ILE A 108 0.02 7.23 -3.86
N ILE A 109 -1.03 7.56 -4.60
CA ILE A 109 -1.83 8.78 -4.40
C ILE A 109 -3.29 8.39 -4.25
N SER A 110 -3.92 8.95 -3.24
CA SER A 110 -5.37 8.90 -3.06
C SER A 110 -6.01 10.07 -3.79
N THR A 111 -6.80 9.78 -4.82
CA THR A 111 -7.53 10.78 -5.60
C THR A 111 -9.04 10.60 -5.41
N THR A 112 -9.84 11.54 -5.92
CA THR A 112 -11.31 11.42 -5.95
C THR A 112 -11.82 10.20 -6.74
N LYS A 113 -11.03 9.70 -7.71
CA LYS A 113 -11.33 8.47 -8.48
C LYS A 113 -10.74 7.21 -7.86
N GLY A 114 -10.23 7.28 -6.63
CA GLY A 114 -9.63 6.17 -5.90
C GLY A 114 -8.10 6.26 -5.78
N MET A 115 -7.49 5.21 -5.21
CA MET A 115 -6.04 5.12 -5.08
C MET A 115 -5.39 4.64 -6.37
N MET A 116 -4.30 5.30 -6.76
CA MET A 116 -3.56 5.00 -7.98
C MET A 116 -2.10 5.40 -7.87
N THR A 117 -1.30 5.03 -8.86
CA THR A 117 0.11 5.41 -8.92
C THR A 117 0.26 6.85 -9.40
N GLY A 118 1.31 7.56 -8.97
CA GLY A 118 1.58 8.92 -9.40
C GLY A 118 1.71 9.07 -10.91
N ARG A 119 2.22 8.03 -11.58
CA ARG A 119 2.28 7.96 -13.04
C ARG A 119 0.89 7.96 -13.68
N LEU A 120 -0.06 7.20 -13.12
CA LEU A 120 -1.44 7.16 -13.60
C LEU A 120 -2.17 8.47 -13.30
N ALA A 121 -2.04 8.99 -12.08
CA ALA A 121 -2.64 10.25 -11.65
C ALA A 121 -2.22 11.42 -12.57
N ARG A 122 -0.93 11.48 -12.91
CA ARG A 122 -0.40 12.48 -13.86
C ARG A 122 -0.97 12.31 -15.27
N ARG A 123 -1.07 11.09 -15.78
CA ARG A 123 -1.67 10.81 -17.10
C ARG A 123 -3.14 11.24 -17.17
N LEU A 124 -3.86 11.11 -16.06
CA LEU A 124 -5.26 11.51 -15.96
C LEU A 124 -5.45 12.99 -15.61
N GLY A 125 -4.37 13.72 -15.28
CA GLY A 125 -4.44 15.12 -14.85
C GLY A 125 -5.11 15.30 -13.48
N ILE A 126 -5.08 14.30 -12.60
CA ILE A 126 -5.79 14.32 -11.31
C ILE A 126 -4.78 14.42 -10.16
N GLY A 127 -4.98 15.40 -9.27
CA GLY A 127 -4.23 15.54 -8.02
C GLY A 127 -4.82 14.76 -6.85
N GLY A 128 -4.12 14.70 -5.73
CA GLY A 128 -4.59 13.99 -4.56
C GLY A 128 -3.64 14.02 -3.37
N GLU A 129 -3.97 13.24 -2.35
CA GLU A 129 -3.11 13.04 -1.18
C GLU A 129 -2.05 11.99 -1.48
N VAL A 130 -0.79 12.31 -1.21
CA VAL A 130 0.32 11.36 -1.33
C VAL A 130 0.32 10.45 -0.10
N VAL A 131 -0.05 9.19 -0.30
CA VAL A 131 -0.19 8.21 0.79
C VAL A 131 1.17 7.70 1.21
N CYS A 132 1.93 7.17 0.24
CA CYS A 132 3.26 6.63 0.48
C CYS A 132 4.12 6.64 -0.78
N HIS A 133 5.42 6.57 -0.55
CA HIS A 133 6.40 6.27 -1.56
C HIS A 133 6.80 4.80 -1.46
N VAL A 134 6.93 4.17 -2.61
CA VAL A 134 7.49 2.84 -2.81
C VAL A 134 8.86 3.06 -3.45
N LEU A 135 9.94 2.62 -2.81
CA LEU A 135 11.32 2.72 -3.31
C LEU A 135 11.89 1.34 -3.63
#